data_AF-A0A4P8RES5-F1
#
_entry.id   AF-A0A4P8RES5-F1
#
_cell.length_a   1.000
_cell.length_b   1.000
_cell.length_c   1.000
_cell.angle_alpha   90.00
_cell.angle_beta   90.00
_cell.angle_gamma   90.00
#
_symmetry.space_group_name_H-M   'P 1'
#
loop_
_entity.id
_entity.type
_entity.pdbx_description
1 polymer ?
#
loop_
_entity_poly.entity_id
_entity_poly.type
_entity_poly.pdbx_seq_one_letter_code
_entity_poly.pdbx_strand_id
1 'polypeptide(L)'
;MTLENRIEAFVKLGKQLQETTTEERKAMASIAFAKNPWFTEDNVFSALNGVILMLHEQYLREWLYPYHLKQVTPKKVGVVMPGNTPLVGFHDFLSVLISGHYLLAKLHADDDVLMRRLAGMLINIEPAFANQFAFVDMLKEADAIIATGSDNTAQSFAYYFSKRPHLIRKNRTSVGILTGHEDEEDLKAFGDDFFGYYGLGCRNISKVFVPEGYTFDKLFQANEKRKDVLDHHRYQNNYDYNKSILLVNQEPHFDNGFFLVTPSQQLVSPISVLFYETFSSLPDLRQKLEAVKDRIQCVVSAHGWFENSLPFGTTQIPMVWDYADNIDTLEFLQNL
;
A
#
# COMPACT_ATOMS: atom_id res chain seq x y z
N MET A 1 -15.04 15.65 -20.82
CA MET A 1 -13.61 16.02 -20.81
C MET A 1 -12.85 15.07 -21.71
N THR A 2 -11.87 15.56 -22.47
CA THR A 2 -10.97 14.68 -23.24
C THR A 2 -9.97 13.98 -22.32
N LEU A 3 -9.28 12.93 -22.79
CA LEU A 3 -8.20 12.30 -22.02
C LEU A 3 -7.10 13.30 -21.66
N GLU A 4 -6.73 14.19 -22.59
CA GLU A 4 -5.68 15.18 -22.36
C GLU A 4 -6.07 16.16 -21.24
N ASN A 5 -7.31 16.64 -21.21
CA ASN A 5 -7.77 17.51 -20.11
C ASN A 5 -7.66 16.82 -18.74
N ARG A 6 -7.95 15.51 -18.69
CA ARG A 6 -7.83 14.73 -17.44
C ARG A 6 -6.37 14.58 -17.03
N ILE A 7 -5.47 14.24 -17.96
CA ILE A 7 -4.02 14.15 -17.70
C ILE A 7 -3.49 15.49 -17.20
N GLU A 8 -3.76 16.59 -17.90
CA GLU A 8 -3.29 17.92 -17.52
C GLU A 8 -3.76 18.34 -16.12
N ALA A 9 -5.01 18.01 -15.75
CA ALA A 9 -5.54 18.31 -14.43
C ALA A 9 -4.81 17.54 -13.32
N PHE A 10 -4.56 16.25 -13.53
CA PHE A 10 -3.81 15.41 -12.58
C PHE A 10 -2.33 15.82 -12.48
N VAL A 11 -1.70 16.21 -13.59
CA VAL A 11 -0.34 16.79 -13.59
C VAL A 11 -0.30 18.09 -12.79
N LYS A 12 -1.29 18.98 -12.99
CA LYS A 12 -1.40 20.22 -12.20
C LYS A 12 -1.63 19.93 -10.71
N LEU A 13 -2.40 18.90 -10.38
CA LEU A 13 -2.58 18.46 -8.99
C LEU A 13 -1.25 18.02 -8.38
N GLY A 14 -0.45 17.21 -9.08
CA GLY A 14 0.89 16.82 -8.66
C GLY A 14 1.80 18.03 -8.41
N LYS A 15 1.79 19.02 -9.31
CA LYS A 15 2.56 20.27 -9.15
C LYS A 15 2.12 21.08 -7.93
N GLN A 16 0.82 21.26 -7.71
CA GLN A 16 0.32 21.96 -6.52
C GLN A 16 0.70 21.25 -5.20
N LEU A 17 0.66 19.92 -5.18
CA LEU A 17 1.11 19.14 -4.01
C LEU A 17 2.62 19.28 -3.77
N GLN A 18 3.40 19.36 -4.85
CA GLN A 18 4.84 19.62 -4.78
C GLN A 18 5.14 21.03 -4.23
N GLU A 19 4.34 22.03 -4.60
CA GLU A 19 4.45 23.42 -4.14
C GLU A 19 3.91 23.65 -2.72
N THR A 20 3.16 22.68 -2.18
CA THR A 20 2.63 22.75 -0.80
C THR A 20 3.77 22.84 0.20
N THR A 21 3.77 23.91 1.00
CA THR A 21 4.80 24.18 2.01
C THR A 21 4.81 23.13 3.11
N THR A 22 5.94 23.01 3.82
CA THR A 22 6.06 22.09 4.96
C THR A 22 4.96 22.35 6.00
N GLU A 23 4.67 23.61 6.32
CA GLU A 23 3.64 23.95 7.32
C GLU A 23 2.22 23.55 6.87
N GLU A 24 1.91 23.70 5.58
CA GLU A 24 0.63 23.22 5.04
C GLU A 24 0.54 21.69 5.09
N ARG A 25 1.63 20.97 4.78
CA ARG A 25 1.67 19.51 4.89
C ARG A 25 1.52 19.06 6.35
N LYS A 26 2.17 19.75 7.30
CA LYS A 26 2.00 19.50 8.75
C LYS A 26 0.57 19.74 9.19
N ALA A 27 -0.09 20.79 8.69
CA ALA A 27 -1.50 21.03 8.96
C ALA A 27 -2.39 19.90 8.41
N MET A 28 -2.11 19.41 7.19
CA MET A 28 -2.81 18.23 6.65
C MET A 28 -2.61 17.00 7.53
N ALA A 29 -1.37 16.74 7.94
CA ALA A 29 -1.03 15.60 8.79
C ALA A 29 -1.68 15.68 10.17
N SER A 30 -1.68 16.85 10.80
CA SER A 30 -2.32 17.07 12.10
C SER A 30 -3.82 16.75 12.07
N ILE A 31 -4.53 17.18 11.02
CA ILE A 31 -5.96 16.88 10.87
C ILE A 31 -6.18 15.37 10.62
N ALA A 32 -5.33 14.75 9.79
CA ALA A 32 -5.40 13.31 9.52
C ALA A 32 -5.12 12.48 10.79
N PHE A 33 -4.06 12.83 11.54
CA PHE A 33 -3.66 12.20 12.79
C PHE A 33 -4.75 12.28 13.87
N ALA A 34 -5.41 13.44 13.99
CA ALA A 34 -6.51 13.63 14.93
C ALA A 34 -7.67 12.64 14.70
N LYS A 35 -7.84 12.18 13.45
CA LYS A 35 -8.83 11.17 13.10
C LYS A 35 -8.29 9.75 13.22
N ASN A 36 -7.09 9.51 12.69
CA ASN A 36 -6.41 8.23 12.76
C ASN A 36 -4.96 8.43 13.25
N PRO A 37 -4.66 8.10 14.51
CA PRO A 37 -3.31 8.25 15.07
C PRO A 37 -2.19 7.52 14.31
N TRP A 38 -2.50 6.52 13.48
CA TRP A 38 -1.49 5.91 12.61
C TRP A 38 -1.00 6.83 11.49
N PHE A 39 -1.74 7.91 11.19
CA PHE A 39 -1.42 8.88 10.15
C PHE A 39 -0.54 9.99 10.71
N THR A 40 0.63 9.60 11.23
CA THR A 40 1.68 10.50 11.70
C THR A 40 2.17 11.43 10.60
N GLU A 41 2.87 12.49 10.97
CA GLU A 41 3.47 13.45 10.03
C GLU A 41 4.27 12.73 8.93
N ASP A 42 5.17 11.82 9.32
CA ASP A 42 6.02 11.07 8.39
C ASP A 42 5.20 10.19 7.44
N ASN A 43 4.17 9.52 7.95
CA ASN A 43 3.31 8.66 7.13
C ASN A 43 2.48 9.48 6.12
N VAL A 44 1.95 10.63 6.54
CA VAL A 44 1.20 11.51 5.63
C VAL A 44 2.14 12.12 4.59
N PHE A 45 3.36 12.52 4.98
CA PHE A 45 4.34 13.06 4.06
C PHE A 45 4.77 12.02 3.03
N SER A 46 5.00 10.79 3.48
CA SER A 46 5.33 9.65 2.62
C SER A 46 4.23 9.38 1.60
N ALA A 47 2.96 9.34 2.04
CA ALA A 47 1.82 9.16 1.16
C ALA A 47 1.67 10.30 0.13
N LEU A 48 1.82 11.56 0.56
CA LEU A 48 1.78 12.71 -0.34
C LEU A 48 2.91 12.66 -1.38
N ASN A 49 4.12 12.29 -0.98
CA ASN A 49 5.25 12.13 -1.89
C ASN A 49 5.00 11.01 -2.91
N GLY A 50 4.41 9.89 -2.48
CA GLY A 50 3.98 8.82 -3.38
C GLY A 50 2.94 9.30 -4.41
N VAL A 51 1.95 10.07 -3.97
CA VAL A 51 0.96 10.68 -4.87
C VAL A 51 1.63 11.65 -5.85
N ILE A 52 2.53 12.53 -5.38
CA ILE A 52 3.28 13.46 -6.25
C ILE A 52 4.05 12.68 -7.33
N LEU A 53 4.70 11.58 -6.95
CA LEU A 53 5.42 10.72 -7.88
C LEU A 53 4.47 10.14 -8.94
N MET A 54 3.34 9.54 -8.54
CA MET A 54 2.36 8.98 -9.47
C MET A 54 1.82 10.00 -10.46
N LEU A 55 1.69 11.26 -10.04
CA LEU A 55 1.13 12.35 -10.84
C LEU A 55 2.18 13.06 -11.71
N HIS A 56 3.43 12.61 -11.70
CA HIS A 56 4.46 13.13 -12.60
C HIS A 56 4.06 12.88 -14.06
N GLU A 57 4.16 13.92 -14.89
CA GLU A 57 3.62 13.92 -16.26
C GLU A 57 4.18 12.77 -17.11
N GLN A 58 5.49 12.55 -17.05
CA GLN A 58 6.12 11.47 -17.79
C GLN A 58 5.54 10.11 -17.40
N TYR A 59 5.38 9.83 -16.11
CA TYR A 59 4.90 8.54 -15.63
C TYR A 59 3.43 8.32 -15.95
N LEU A 60 2.59 9.35 -15.85
CA LEU A 60 1.21 9.27 -16.29
C LEU A 60 1.12 8.96 -17.79
N ARG A 61 1.94 9.61 -18.62
CA ARG A 61 1.92 9.38 -20.07
C ARG A 61 2.42 7.99 -20.44
N GLU A 62 3.50 7.52 -19.82
CA GLU A 62 4.02 6.15 -19.98
C GLU A 62 2.97 5.11 -19.56
N TRP A 63 2.35 5.32 -18.39
CA TRP A 63 1.30 4.45 -17.88
C TRP A 63 0.09 4.37 -18.80
N LEU A 64 -0.35 5.50 -19.35
CA LEU A 64 -1.57 5.56 -20.17
C LEU A 64 -1.35 5.18 -21.64
N TYR A 65 -0.11 5.15 -22.11
CA TYR A 65 0.26 4.84 -23.50
C TYR A 65 -0.34 3.55 -24.07
N PRO A 66 -0.37 2.40 -23.34
CA PRO A 66 -0.90 1.15 -23.89
C PRO A 66 -2.44 1.10 -23.97
N TYR A 67 -3.16 2.07 -23.40
CA TYR A 67 -4.62 2.04 -23.30
C TYR A 67 -5.32 2.95 -24.32
N HIS A 68 -6.51 2.53 -24.77
CA HIS A 68 -7.36 3.20 -25.75
C HIS A 68 -8.46 4.07 -25.08
N LEU A 69 -8.06 5.01 -24.22
CA LEU A 69 -8.98 5.77 -23.35
C LEU A 69 -9.60 7.02 -24.02
N LYS A 70 -9.50 7.16 -25.34
CA LYS A 70 -10.03 8.31 -26.10
C LYS A 70 -11.54 8.23 -26.35
N GLN A 71 -12.08 7.02 -26.43
CA GLN A 71 -13.49 6.75 -26.73
C GLN A 71 -14.09 5.78 -25.71
N VAL A 72 -14.19 6.24 -24.45
CA VAL A 72 -14.78 5.47 -23.36
C VAL A 72 -16.24 5.86 -23.23
N THR A 73 -17.13 4.87 -23.13
CA THR A 73 -18.53 5.11 -22.73
C THR A 73 -18.58 5.16 -21.20
N PRO A 74 -18.83 6.33 -20.59
CA PRO A 74 -18.73 6.44 -19.14
C PRO A 74 -19.73 5.53 -18.40
N LYS A 75 -19.28 4.98 -17.28
CA LYS A 75 -20.04 4.13 -16.36
C LYS A 75 -19.89 4.67 -14.95
N LYS A 76 -20.82 4.37 -14.05
CA LYS A 76 -20.66 4.62 -12.61
C LYS A 76 -19.86 3.47 -11.99
N VAL A 77 -18.61 3.72 -11.63
CA VAL A 77 -17.74 2.75 -10.96
C VAL A 77 -17.77 3.03 -9.47
N GLY A 78 -18.28 2.07 -8.70
CA GLY A 78 -18.27 2.13 -7.24
C GLY A 78 -16.96 1.62 -6.68
N VAL A 79 -16.30 2.42 -5.84
CA VAL A 79 -15.03 2.04 -5.21
C VAL A 79 -15.20 2.01 -3.69
N VAL A 80 -14.90 0.86 -3.08
CA VAL A 80 -14.73 0.76 -1.62
C VAL A 80 -13.26 1.00 -1.29
N MET A 81 -12.95 2.17 -0.75
CA MET A 81 -11.58 2.56 -0.45
C MET A 81 -11.18 2.11 0.97
N PRO A 82 -10.01 1.46 1.14
CA PRO A 82 -9.49 1.11 2.46
C PRO A 82 -8.98 2.35 3.20
N GLY A 83 -8.59 2.19 4.47
CA GLY A 83 -8.09 3.30 5.32
C GLY A 83 -6.97 2.89 6.27
N ASN A 84 -6.22 1.85 5.93
CA ASN A 84 -5.10 1.33 6.72
C ASN A 84 -3.85 2.20 6.63
N THR A 85 -3.61 2.86 5.48
CA THR A 85 -2.55 3.85 5.29
C THR A 85 -3.13 5.12 4.65
N PRO A 86 -2.50 6.31 4.82
CA PRO A 86 -3.02 7.55 4.27
C PRO A 86 -3.09 7.48 2.74
N LEU A 87 -4.20 7.95 2.16
CA LEU A 87 -4.40 8.04 0.71
C LEU A 87 -4.30 6.70 -0.04
N VAL A 88 -4.51 5.57 0.65
CA VAL A 88 -4.39 4.23 0.05
C VAL A 88 -5.36 4.01 -1.11
N GLY A 89 -6.53 4.66 -1.07
CA GLY A 89 -7.53 4.63 -2.14
C GLY A 89 -7.24 5.57 -3.33
N PHE A 90 -6.15 6.34 -3.30
CA PHE A 90 -5.87 7.35 -4.31
C PHE A 90 -5.64 6.75 -5.70
N HIS A 91 -5.00 5.59 -5.79
CA HIS A 91 -4.73 4.96 -7.09
C HIS A 91 -6.02 4.55 -7.82
N ASP A 92 -7.02 4.03 -7.09
CA ASP A 92 -8.35 3.74 -7.66
C ASP A 92 -9.09 5.03 -8.02
N PHE A 93 -8.99 6.08 -7.19
CA PHE A 93 -9.54 7.40 -7.49
C PHE A 93 -8.99 7.95 -8.82
N LEU A 94 -7.67 7.92 -8.98
CA LEU A 94 -6.96 8.31 -10.19
C LEU A 94 -7.40 7.45 -11.37
N SER A 95 -7.36 6.12 -11.24
CA SER A 95 -7.64 5.16 -12.30
C SER A 95 -9.05 5.30 -12.88
N VAL A 96 -10.07 5.44 -12.03
CA VAL A 96 -11.47 5.61 -12.47
C VAL A 96 -11.67 6.94 -13.18
N LEU A 97 -11.10 8.03 -12.66
CA LEU A 97 -11.27 9.35 -13.24
C LEU A 97 -10.48 9.50 -14.54
N ILE A 98 -9.22 9.05 -14.59
CA ILE A 98 -8.35 9.19 -15.77
C ILE A 98 -8.86 8.39 -16.97
N SER A 99 -9.47 7.23 -16.72
CA SER A 99 -10.15 6.42 -17.75
C SER A 99 -11.44 7.06 -18.27
N GLY A 100 -12.01 8.04 -17.55
CA GLY A 100 -13.19 8.80 -17.98
C GLY A 100 -14.52 8.20 -17.52
N HIS A 101 -14.50 7.33 -16.50
CA HIS A 101 -15.71 6.87 -15.81
C HIS A 101 -16.08 7.81 -14.65
N TYR A 102 -17.30 7.63 -14.14
CA TYR A 102 -17.79 8.32 -12.95
C TYR A 102 -17.43 7.53 -11.69
N LEU A 103 -16.81 8.16 -10.71
CA LEU A 103 -16.45 7.52 -9.46
C LEU A 103 -17.53 7.69 -8.38
N LEU A 104 -18.05 6.58 -7.85
CA LEU A 104 -18.81 6.55 -6.61
C LEU A 104 -17.90 6.05 -5.49
N ALA A 105 -17.28 6.96 -4.73
CA ALA A 105 -16.29 6.61 -3.72
C ALA A 105 -16.94 6.42 -2.34
N LYS A 106 -16.86 5.19 -1.81
CA LYS A 106 -17.13 4.89 -0.39
C LYS A 106 -15.81 4.92 0.37
N LEU A 107 -15.54 6.04 1.03
CA LEU A 107 -14.33 6.23 1.85
C LEU A 107 -14.42 5.43 3.14
N HIS A 108 -13.27 4.92 3.61
CA HIS A 108 -13.16 4.45 4.98
C HIS A 108 -13.24 5.65 5.93
N ALA A 109 -13.85 5.44 7.11
CA ALA A 109 -13.98 6.52 8.08
C ALA A 109 -12.61 7.07 8.51
N ASP A 110 -11.61 6.21 8.63
CA ASP A 110 -10.27 6.58 9.10
C ASP A 110 -9.39 7.29 8.03
N ASP A 111 -9.79 7.31 6.75
CA ASP A 111 -9.03 7.94 5.64
C ASP A 111 -9.93 8.71 4.68
N ASP A 112 -10.74 9.64 5.20
CA ASP A 112 -11.60 10.48 4.37
C ASP A 112 -11.09 11.91 4.18
N VAL A 113 -10.39 12.47 5.18
CA VAL A 113 -10.00 13.88 5.21
C VAL A 113 -9.06 14.21 4.06
N LEU A 114 -7.98 13.43 3.89
CA LEU A 114 -6.97 13.68 2.87
C LEU A 114 -7.54 13.45 1.46
N MET A 115 -8.31 12.36 1.27
CA MET A 115 -8.99 12.08 0.01
C MET A 115 -9.94 13.20 -0.41
N ARG A 116 -10.76 13.71 0.52
CA ARG A 116 -11.67 14.85 0.24
C ARG A 116 -10.90 16.12 -0.09
N ARG A 117 -9.77 16.36 0.56
CA ARG A 117 -8.93 17.54 0.28
C ARG A 117 -8.34 17.48 -1.13
N LEU A 118 -7.73 16.37 -1.52
CA LEU A 118 -7.17 16.19 -2.87
C LEU A 118 -8.26 16.26 -3.94
N ALA A 119 -9.44 15.69 -3.68
CA ALA A 119 -10.59 15.81 -4.56
C ALA A 119 -11.06 17.26 -4.74
N GLY A 120 -11.06 18.06 -3.66
CA GLY A 120 -11.35 19.50 -3.72
C GLY A 120 -10.31 20.29 -4.51
N MET A 121 -9.03 19.97 -4.34
CA MET A 121 -7.95 20.56 -5.15
C MET A 121 -8.13 20.24 -6.64
N LEU A 122 -8.46 18.99 -6.98
CA LEU A 122 -8.74 18.59 -8.37
C LEU A 122 -9.91 19.37 -8.98
N ILE A 123 -11.00 19.57 -8.22
CA ILE A 123 -12.15 20.40 -8.66
C ILE A 123 -11.72 21.85 -8.90
N ASN A 124 -10.89 22.41 -8.02
CA ASN A 124 -10.41 23.79 -8.20
C ASN A 124 -9.53 23.94 -9.45
N ILE A 125 -8.78 22.90 -9.82
CA ILE A 125 -7.95 22.85 -11.03
C ILE A 125 -8.80 22.69 -12.29
N GLU A 126 -9.76 21.77 -12.27
CA GLU A 126 -10.66 21.46 -13.39
C GLU A 126 -12.08 21.23 -12.86
N PRO A 127 -12.94 22.27 -12.87
CA PRO A 127 -14.29 22.23 -12.30
C PRO A 127 -15.20 21.15 -12.89
N ALA A 128 -14.93 20.67 -14.11
CA ALA A 128 -15.71 19.60 -14.72
C ALA A 128 -15.63 18.28 -13.92
N PHE A 129 -14.60 18.06 -13.10
CA PHE A 129 -14.53 16.90 -12.21
C PHE A 129 -15.59 16.90 -11.10
N ALA A 130 -16.20 18.04 -10.76
CA ALA A 130 -17.24 18.10 -9.72
C ALA A 130 -18.44 17.19 -10.03
N ASN A 131 -18.69 16.93 -11.32
CA ASN A 131 -19.75 16.03 -11.78
C ASN A 131 -19.23 14.63 -12.14
N GLN A 132 -17.95 14.34 -11.94
CA GLN A 132 -17.32 13.05 -12.29
C GLN A 132 -17.11 12.13 -11.10
N PHE A 133 -17.35 12.60 -9.88
CA PHE A 133 -17.33 11.74 -8.71
C PHE A 133 -18.33 12.19 -7.65
N ALA A 134 -18.70 11.25 -6.79
CA ALA A 134 -19.45 11.52 -5.58
C ALA A 134 -18.94 10.64 -4.43
N PHE A 135 -18.84 11.24 -3.24
CA PHE A 135 -18.63 10.47 -2.01
C PHE A 135 -19.98 9.94 -1.52
N VAL A 136 -20.09 8.63 -1.36
CA VAL A 136 -21.37 7.96 -1.05
C VAL A 136 -21.22 6.95 0.07
N ASP A 137 -22.28 6.77 0.85
CA ASP A 137 -22.31 5.74 1.90
C ASP A 137 -22.60 4.35 1.33
N MET A 138 -23.28 4.25 0.19
CA MET A 138 -23.68 3.00 -0.46
C MET A 138 -23.51 3.05 -1.98
N LEU A 139 -23.08 1.93 -2.57
CA LEU A 139 -22.80 1.79 -4.01
C LEU A 139 -24.00 1.26 -4.81
N LYS A 140 -25.23 1.68 -4.47
CA LYS A 140 -26.46 1.15 -5.09
C LYS A 140 -26.53 1.43 -6.58
N GLU A 141 -26.03 2.58 -7.02
CA GLU A 141 -26.11 3.04 -8.42
C GLU A 141 -24.88 2.70 -9.27
N ALA A 142 -23.92 1.95 -8.73
CA ALA A 142 -22.73 1.57 -9.48
C ALA A 142 -23.05 0.53 -10.56
N ASP A 143 -22.56 0.75 -11.77
CA ASP A 143 -22.59 -0.21 -12.88
C ASP A 143 -21.52 -1.29 -12.72
N ALA A 144 -20.35 -0.91 -12.19
CA ALA A 144 -19.21 -1.79 -11.90
C ALA A 144 -18.61 -1.49 -10.52
N ILE A 145 -17.87 -2.44 -9.94
CA ILE A 145 -17.34 -2.32 -8.58
C ILE A 145 -15.83 -2.58 -8.54
N ILE A 146 -15.11 -1.75 -7.80
CA ILE A 146 -13.77 -2.06 -7.31
C ILE A 146 -13.86 -2.08 -5.78
N ALA A 147 -13.44 -3.16 -5.15
CA ALA A 147 -13.47 -3.24 -3.70
C ALA A 147 -12.23 -3.92 -3.15
N THR A 148 -11.59 -3.26 -2.20
CA THR A 148 -10.43 -3.78 -1.49
C THR A 148 -10.81 -4.03 -0.04
N GLY A 149 -10.44 -5.19 0.51
CA GLY A 149 -10.71 -5.53 1.90
C GLY A 149 -9.92 -6.74 2.38
N SER A 150 -10.14 -7.11 3.64
CA SER A 150 -9.61 -8.36 4.17
C SER A 150 -10.18 -9.56 3.40
N ASP A 151 -9.54 -10.72 3.51
CA ASP A 151 -10.00 -11.94 2.81
C ASP A 151 -11.46 -12.29 3.13
N ASN A 152 -11.88 -12.12 4.40
CA ASN A 152 -13.25 -12.33 4.85
C ASN A 152 -14.22 -11.33 4.19
N THR A 153 -13.84 -10.06 4.13
CA THR A 153 -14.66 -9.02 3.51
C THR A 153 -14.74 -9.21 1.99
N ALA A 154 -13.64 -9.62 1.35
CA ALA A 154 -13.60 -9.88 -0.09
C ALA A 154 -14.59 -10.98 -0.52
N GLN A 155 -14.74 -12.05 0.28
CA GLN A 155 -15.76 -13.07 0.01
C GLN A 155 -17.17 -12.50 0.07
N SER A 156 -17.45 -11.64 1.06
CA SER A 156 -18.73 -10.95 1.20
C SER A 156 -18.99 -10.00 0.02
N PHE A 157 -17.98 -9.28 -0.43
CA PHE A 157 -18.07 -8.40 -1.61
C PHE A 157 -18.34 -9.18 -2.88
N ALA A 158 -17.63 -10.29 -3.12
CA ALA A 158 -17.85 -11.13 -4.30
C ALA A 158 -19.30 -11.63 -4.37
N TYR A 159 -19.87 -12.04 -3.23
CA TYR A 159 -21.28 -12.42 -3.16
C TYR A 159 -22.21 -11.24 -3.46
N TYR A 160 -22.04 -10.13 -2.75
CA TYR A 160 -22.91 -8.96 -2.83
C TYR A 160 -22.89 -8.28 -4.21
N PHE A 161 -21.74 -8.28 -4.88
CA PHE A 161 -21.54 -7.63 -6.18
C PHE A 161 -21.51 -8.60 -7.38
N SER A 162 -21.81 -9.89 -7.17
CA SER A 162 -21.76 -10.95 -8.19
C SER A 162 -22.51 -10.65 -9.50
N LYS A 163 -23.55 -9.82 -9.46
CA LYS A 163 -24.36 -9.45 -10.63
C LYS A 163 -23.80 -8.30 -11.47
N ARG A 164 -22.70 -7.67 -11.04
CA ARG A 164 -22.06 -6.54 -11.71
C ARG A 164 -20.61 -6.91 -12.05
N PRO A 165 -20.03 -6.35 -13.13
CA PRO A 165 -18.59 -6.40 -13.32
C PRO A 165 -17.87 -5.92 -12.05
N HIS A 166 -16.91 -6.68 -11.56
CA HIS A 166 -16.22 -6.35 -10.32
C HIS A 166 -14.74 -6.74 -10.34
N LEU A 167 -13.93 -5.92 -9.69
CA LEU A 167 -12.55 -6.16 -9.32
C LEU A 167 -12.49 -6.22 -7.79
N ILE A 168 -12.33 -7.41 -7.23
CA ILE A 168 -12.25 -7.62 -5.77
C ILE A 168 -10.81 -7.93 -5.39
N ARG A 169 -10.18 -7.02 -4.66
CA ARG A 169 -8.83 -7.19 -4.12
C ARG A 169 -8.90 -7.76 -2.70
N LYS A 170 -8.01 -8.72 -2.46
CA LYS A 170 -7.91 -9.47 -1.20
C LYS A 170 -6.74 -8.93 -0.38
N ASN A 171 -6.55 -9.47 0.83
CA ASN A 171 -5.36 -9.08 1.57
C ASN A 171 -4.12 -9.71 0.94
N ARG A 172 -3.08 -8.91 0.76
CA ARG A 172 -1.75 -9.33 0.32
C ARG A 172 -0.72 -8.76 1.26
N THR A 173 0.46 -9.34 1.27
CA THR A 173 1.59 -8.81 2.04
C THR A 173 2.90 -8.95 1.27
N SER A 174 3.90 -8.16 1.61
CA SER A 174 5.24 -8.33 1.04
C SER A 174 6.08 -9.30 1.86
N VAL A 175 7.00 -9.97 1.19
CA VAL A 175 7.98 -10.86 1.80
C VAL A 175 9.40 -10.46 1.40
N GLY A 176 10.32 -10.50 2.36
CA GLY A 176 11.74 -10.29 2.10
C GLY A 176 12.53 -11.58 1.99
N ILE A 177 13.67 -11.53 1.32
CA ILE A 177 14.65 -12.61 1.28
C ILE A 177 15.97 -12.06 1.82
N LEU A 178 16.44 -12.61 2.94
CA LEU A 178 17.75 -12.28 3.50
C LEU A 178 18.66 -13.49 3.35
N THR A 179 19.83 -13.27 2.76
CA THR A 179 20.82 -14.29 2.41
C THR A 179 21.94 -14.41 3.43
N GLY A 180 22.13 -13.39 4.28
CA GLY A 180 23.25 -13.27 5.21
C GLY A 180 24.43 -12.46 4.64
N HIS A 181 24.35 -12.11 3.36
CA HIS A 181 25.36 -11.32 2.65
C HIS A 181 25.01 -9.84 2.52
N GLU A 182 23.84 -9.42 3.02
CA GLU A 182 23.43 -8.02 3.07
C GLU A 182 24.41 -7.18 3.89
N ASP A 183 24.68 -5.96 3.42
CA ASP A 183 25.43 -4.97 4.19
C ASP A 183 24.52 -4.17 5.14
N GLU A 184 25.10 -3.22 5.88
CA GLU A 184 24.34 -2.40 6.83
C GLU A 184 23.28 -1.52 6.15
N GLU A 185 23.55 -1.01 4.95
CA GLU A 185 22.64 -0.13 4.21
C GLU A 185 21.48 -0.93 3.62
N ASP A 186 21.74 -2.14 3.10
CA ASP A 186 20.69 -3.07 2.67
C ASP A 186 19.70 -3.36 3.82
N LEU A 187 20.22 -3.62 5.01
CA LEU A 187 19.41 -3.96 6.19
C LEU A 187 18.66 -2.73 6.76
N LYS A 188 19.20 -1.51 6.61
CA LYS A 188 18.48 -0.27 6.91
C LYS A 188 17.32 -0.05 5.95
N ALA A 189 17.56 -0.26 4.65
CA ALA A 189 16.55 -0.14 3.61
C ALA A 189 15.44 -1.21 3.78
N PHE A 190 15.80 -2.43 4.18
CA PHE A 190 14.82 -3.44 4.60
C PHE A 190 13.93 -2.90 5.73
N GLY A 191 14.53 -2.18 6.68
CA GLY A 191 13.82 -1.51 7.76
C GLY A 191 12.78 -0.51 7.26
N ASP A 192 13.05 0.25 6.19
CA ASP A 192 12.05 1.18 5.64
C ASP A 192 10.80 0.44 5.15
N ASP A 193 10.98 -0.73 4.53
CA ASP A 193 9.86 -1.56 4.05
C ASP A 193 9.10 -2.25 5.20
N PHE A 194 9.78 -2.63 6.29
CA PHE A 194 9.16 -3.25 7.46
C PHE A 194 8.43 -2.23 8.34
N PHE A 195 9.10 -1.14 8.71
CA PHE A 195 8.59 -0.16 9.67
C PHE A 195 7.69 0.91 9.06
N GLY A 196 7.76 1.15 7.74
CA GLY A 196 6.91 2.13 7.06
C GLY A 196 5.43 1.92 7.40
N TYR A 197 4.70 3.00 7.68
CA TYR A 197 3.29 2.90 8.10
C TYR A 197 3.03 1.93 9.27
N TYR A 198 4.02 1.66 10.12
CA TYR A 198 3.94 0.72 11.24
C TYR A 198 3.58 -0.73 10.84
N GLY A 199 3.84 -1.14 9.59
CA GLY A 199 3.51 -2.46 9.07
C GLY A 199 2.04 -2.65 8.65
N LEU A 200 1.26 -1.57 8.55
CA LEU A 200 -0.17 -1.62 8.25
C LEU A 200 -0.52 -1.76 6.76
N GLY A 201 0.45 -1.56 5.86
CA GLY A 201 0.26 -1.61 4.41
C GLY A 201 0.45 -3.01 3.83
N CYS A 202 -0.26 -3.34 2.75
CA CYS A 202 -0.06 -4.59 2.00
C CYS A 202 1.34 -4.69 1.36
N ARG A 203 2.01 -3.55 1.19
CA ARG A 203 3.37 -3.46 0.66
C ARG A 203 4.44 -3.59 1.75
N ASN A 204 4.07 -3.58 3.03
CA ASN A 204 5.04 -3.79 4.10
C ASN A 204 5.51 -5.24 4.13
N ILE A 205 6.79 -5.42 4.45
CA ILE A 205 7.33 -6.74 4.73
C ILE A 205 6.71 -7.22 6.04
N SER A 206 6.13 -8.41 6.04
CA SER A 206 5.64 -9.06 7.26
C SER A 206 6.28 -10.43 7.51
N LYS A 207 6.96 -10.96 6.49
CA LYS A 207 7.74 -12.19 6.56
C LYS A 207 9.05 -12.09 5.81
N VAL A 208 10.08 -12.76 6.33
CA VAL A 208 11.34 -13.01 5.63
C VAL A 208 11.62 -14.49 5.43
N PHE A 209 12.20 -14.83 4.28
CA PHE A 209 12.83 -16.12 4.04
C PHE A 209 14.33 -15.99 4.24
N VAL A 210 14.93 -16.89 5.02
CA VAL A 210 16.35 -16.84 5.38
C VAL A 210 17.02 -18.22 5.21
N PRO A 211 18.32 -18.33 4.94
CA PRO A 211 18.97 -19.64 4.90
C PRO A 211 18.99 -20.30 6.29
N GLU A 212 19.12 -21.62 6.32
CA GLU A 212 19.36 -22.34 7.58
C GLU A 212 20.60 -21.81 8.30
N GLY A 213 20.47 -21.53 9.61
CA GLY A 213 21.55 -20.97 10.42
C GLY A 213 21.71 -19.44 10.35
N TYR A 214 20.82 -18.71 9.66
CA TYR A 214 20.81 -17.25 9.67
C TYR A 214 20.64 -16.68 11.09
N THR A 215 21.40 -15.62 11.42
CA THR A 215 21.26 -14.88 12.69
C THR A 215 20.78 -13.45 12.43
N PHE A 216 19.91 -12.95 13.30
CA PHE A 216 19.27 -11.64 13.15
C PHE A 216 20.06 -10.48 13.78
N ASP A 217 21.26 -10.74 14.32
CA ASP A 217 22.07 -9.72 15.01
C ASP A 217 22.36 -8.50 14.14
N LYS A 218 22.74 -8.73 12.88
CA LYS A 218 23.01 -7.65 11.92
C LYS A 218 21.75 -6.85 11.59
N LEU A 219 20.61 -7.53 11.41
CA LEU A 219 19.34 -6.88 11.12
C LEU A 219 18.92 -5.96 12.27
N PHE A 220 19.08 -6.42 13.51
CA PHE A 220 18.81 -5.62 14.71
C PHE A 220 19.76 -4.43 14.82
N GLN A 221 21.07 -4.65 14.66
CA GLN A 221 22.07 -3.58 14.73
C GLN A 221 21.83 -2.49 13.70
N ALA A 222 21.54 -2.86 12.45
CA ALA A 222 21.28 -1.90 11.37
C ALA A 222 20.05 -1.01 11.64
N ASN A 223 19.06 -1.52 12.39
CA ASN A 223 17.79 -0.83 12.64
C ASN A 223 17.65 -0.23 14.04
N GLU A 224 18.68 -0.25 14.89
CA GLU A 224 18.63 0.27 16.26
C GLU A 224 18.17 1.73 16.33
N LYS A 225 18.47 2.53 15.31
CA LYS A 225 18.04 3.94 15.21
C LYS A 225 16.52 4.12 15.11
N ARG A 226 15.77 3.07 14.76
CA ARG A 226 14.30 3.09 14.63
C ARG A 226 13.56 2.73 15.91
N LYS A 227 14.27 2.66 17.04
CA LYS A 227 13.69 2.35 18.35
C LYS A 227 12.63 3.38 18.79
N ASP A 228 12.72 4.59 18.28
CA ASP A 228 11.72 5.66 18.42
C ASP A 228 10.34 5.30 17.87
N VAL A 229 10.21 4.22 17.08
CA VAL A 229 8.90 3.64 16.71
C VAL A 229 8.02 3.34 17.95
N LEU A 230 8.64 3.06 19.10
CA LEU A 230 7.95 2.85 20.38
C LEU A 230 7.34 4.12 20.98
N ASP A 231 7.76 5.31 20.55
CA ASP A 231 7.15 6.57 21.01
C ASP A 231 5.69 6.68 20.53
N HIS A 232 5.32 5.91 19.50
CA HIS A 232 3.93 5.74 19.10
C HIS A 232 3.21 4.71 19.99
N HIS A 233 2.40 5.20 20.93
CA HIS A 233 1.71 4.35 21.93
C HIS A 233 0.95 3.15 21.36
N ARG A 234 0.30 3.26 20.18
CA ARG A 234 -0.39 2.09 19.61
C ARG A 234 0.58 1.02 19.12
N TYR A 235 1.75 1.42 18.64
CA TYR A 235 2.79 0.47 18.23
C TYR A 235 3.39 -0.21 19.46
N GLN A 236 3.76 0.58 20.48
CA GLN A 236 4.24 0.07 21.77
C GLN A 236 3.28 -0.94 22.38
N ASN A 237 1.97 -0.63 22.41
CA ASN A 237 0.97 -1.56 22.93
C ASN A 237 0.90 -2.88 22.14
N ASN A 238 1.06 -2.84 20.81
CA ASN A 238 1.12 -4.06 20.00
C ASN A 238 2.39 -4.86 20.31
N TYR A 239 3.53 -4.19 20.45
CA TYR A 239 4.79 -4.80 20.83
C TYR A 239 4.71 -5.50 22.19
N ASP A 240 4.25 -4.81 23.23
CA ASP A 240 4.12 -5.39 24.56
C ASP A 240 3.12 -6.56 24.59
N TYR A 241 2.01 -6.43 23.85
CA TYR A 241 1.00 -7.49 23.72
C TYR A 241 1.57 -8.75 23.03
N ASN A 242 2.18 -8.59 21.86
CA ASN A 242 2.74 -9.70 21.10
C ASN A 242 3.91 -10.36 21.85
N LYS A 243 4.78 -9.56 22.48
CA LYS A 243 5.84 -10.07 23.35
C LYS A 243 5.28 -10.92 24.48
N SER A 244 4.22 -10.45 25.15
CA SER A 244 3.56 -11.19 26.22
C SER A 244 3.00 -12.53 25.73
N ILE A 245 2.37 -12.56 24.56
CA ILE A 245 1.86 -13.80 23.95
C ILE A 245 3.00 -14.79 23.70
N LEU A 246 4.08 -14.36 23.05
CA LEU A 246 5.19 -15.24 22.71
C LEU A 246 5.87 -15.81 23.96
N LEU A 247 6.04 -14.98 25.01
CA LEU A 247 6.61 -15.41 26.29
C LEU A 247 5.71 -16.42 27.02
N VAL A 248 4.40 -16.15 27.11
CA VAL A 248 3.43 -17.03 27.79
C VAL A 248 3.33 -18.39 27.08
N ASN A 249 3.33 -18.39 25.76
CA ASN A 249 3.25 -19.61 24.95
C ASN A 249 4.59 -20.34 24.80
N GLN A 250 5.70 -19.76 25.30
CA GLN A 250 7.05 -20.29 25.13
C GLN A 250 7.43 -20.49 23.65
N GLU A 251 6.89 -19.63 22.78
CA GLU A 251 7.19 -19.67 21.35
C GLU A 251 8.61 -19.14 21.12
N PRO A 252 9.45 -19.82 20.31
CA PRO A 252 10.77 -19.31 19.97
C PRO A 252 10.70 -17.93 19.34
N HIS A 253 11.46 -16.97 19.85
CA HIS A 253 11.52 -15.64 19.27
C HIS A 253 12.83 -14.93 19.60
N PHE A 254 13.21 -14.01 18.74
CA PHE A 254 14.23 -13.00 18.99
C PHE A 254 13.55 -11.69 19.34
N ASP A 255 14.18 -10.92 20.22
CA ASP A 255 13.68 -9.66 20.74
C ASP A 255 14.85 -8.68 20.86
N ASN A 256 14.73 -7.51 20.24
CA ASN A 256 15.72 -6.44 20.33
C ASN A 256 15.24 -5.21 21.12
N GLY A 257 14.08 -5.31 21.76
CA GLY A 257 13.51 -4.25 22.57
C GLY A 257 12.49 -3.36 21.86
N PHE A 258 12.34 -3.44 20.53
CA PHE A 258 11.35 -2.65 19.78
C PHE A 258 10.65 -3.41 18.64
N PHE A 259 11.14 -4.58 18.22
CA PHE A 259 10.37 -5.53 17.43
C PHE A 259 10.81 -6.97 17.70
N LEU A 260 9.98 -7.92 17.28
CA LEU A 260 10.16 -9.34 17.53
C LEU A 260 10.35 -10.10 16.22
N VAL A 261 11.15 -11.16 16.23
CA VAL A 261 11.29 -12.07 15.09
C VAL A 261 10.97 -13.49 15.54
N THR A 262 10.05 -14.19 14.87
CA THR A 262 9.57 -15.52 15.31
C THR A 262 9.30 -16.44 14.11
N PRO A 263 9.58 -17.76 14.20
CA PRO A 263 9.37 -18.66 13.09
C PRO A 263 7.87 -18.87 12.86
N SER A 264 7.42 -18.79 11.60
CA SER A 264 6.01 -19.01 11.27
C SER A 264 5.83 -19.40 9.81
N GLN A 265 4.87 -20.29 9.55
CA GLN A 265 4.43 -20.62 8.18
C GLN A 265 3.43 -19.60 7.63
N GLN A 266 2.83 -18.77 8.49
CA GLN A 266 1.92 -17.70 8.06
C GLN A 266 2.68 -16.61 7.32
N LEU A 267 2.02 -15.89 6.42
CA LEU A 267 2.62 -14.77 5.69
C LEU A 267 2.49 -13.46 6.46
N VAL A 268 1.30 -13.14 6.95
CA VAL A 268 1.00 -11.85 7.57
C VAL A 268 1.31 -11.91 9.05
N SER A 269 2.32 -11.15 9.48
CA SER A 269 2.64 -10.97 10.89
C SER A 269 1.80 -9.88 11.56
N PRO A 270 1.62 -9.96 12.90
CA PRO A 270 1.13 -8.83 13.68
C PRO A 270 2.06 -7.61 13.60
N ILE A 271 1.52 -6.43 13.92
CA ILE A 271 2.34 -5.22 14.13
C ILE A 271 3.47 -5.53 15.12
N SER A 272 4.66 -4.99 14.87
CA SER A 272 5.90 -5.19 15.64
C SER A 272 6.48 -6.60 15.64
N VAL A 273 5.95 -7.52 14.83
CA VAL A 273 6.46 -8.86 14.68
C VAL A 273 6.88 -9.06 13.23
N LEU A 274 8.03 -9.69 13.02
CA LEU A 274 8.49 -10.18 11.73
C LEU A 274 8.47 -11.70 11.76
N PHE A 275 7.70 -12.32 10.86
CA PHE A 275 7.78 -13.76 10.70
C PHE A 275 9.02 -14.16 9.90
N TYR A 276 9.60 -15.30 10.22
CA TYR A 276 10.62 -15.89 9.36
C TYR A 276 10.37 -17.35 9.07
N GLU A 277 10.91 -17.80 7.93
CA GLU A 277 10.96 -19.20 7.56
C GLU A 277 12.30 -19.51 6.90
N THR A 278 12.91 -20.64 7.25
CA THR A 278 14.21 -21.03 6.68
C THR A 278 14.05 -21.68 5.31
N PHE A 279 15.07 -21.58 4.45
CA PHE A 279 15.20 -22.37 3.23
C PHE A 279 16.57 -23.04 3.15
N SER A 280 16.61 -24.23 2.57
CA SER A 280 17.82 -25.06 2.44
C SER A 280 18.58 -24.83 1.13
N SER A 281 17.87 -24.34 0.10
CA SER A 281 18.43 -24.09 -1.24
C SER A 281 17.52 -23.13 -2.03
N LEU A 282 18.03 -22.57 -3.14
CA LEU A 282 17.23 -21.73 -4.03
C LEU A 282 16.01 -22.46 -4.64
N PRO A 283 16.09 -23.75 -5.06
CA PRO A 283 14.91 -24.51 -5.46
C PRO A 283 13.83 -24.63 -4.38
N ASP A 284 14.23 -24.86 -3.12
CA ASP A 284 13.32 -24.91 -1.98
C ASP A 284 12.62 -23.55 -1.77
N LEU A 285 13.38 -22.46 -1.78
CA LEU A 285 12.83 -21.09 -1.69
C LEU A 285 11.81 -20.81 -2.81
N ARG A 286 12.14 -21.16 -4.06
CA ARG A 286 11.21 -21.01 -5.20
C ARG A 286 9.93 -21.79 -4.99
N GLN A 287 10.02 -23.03 -4.53
CA GLN A 287 8.84 -23.85 -4.25
C GLN A 287 7.95 -23.21 -3.16
N LYS A 288 8.55 -22.69 -2.09
CA LYS A 288 7.82 -22.02 -1.00
C LYS A 288 7.12 -20.75 -1.47
N LEU A 289 7.81 -19.90 -2.24
CA LEU A 289 7.24 -18.67 -2.79
C LEU A 289 6.13 -18.96 -3.80
N GLU A 290 6.33 -19.92 -4.70
CA GLU A 290 5.33 -20.31 -5.70
C GLU A 290 4.04 -20.81 -5.04
N ALA A 291 4.14 -21.60 -3.96
CA ALA A 291 2.99 -22.12 -3.22
C ALA A 291 2.11 -21.01 -2.59
N VAL A 292 2.62 -19.79 -2.47
CA VAL A 292 1.94 -18.68 -1.81
C VAL A 292 1.89 -17.41 -2.65
N LYS A 293 2.27 -17.46 -3.93
CA LYS A 293 2.42 -16.31 -4.83
C LYS A 293 1.17 -15.43 -4.89
N ASP A 294 -0.02 -16.04 -4.91
CA ASP A 294 -1.30 -15.34 -5.02
C ASP A 294 -1.67 -14.59 -3.74
N ARG A 295 -0.84 -14.65 -2.69
CA ARG A 295 -1.00 -13.92 -1.43
C ARG A 295 0.11 -12.89 -1.19
N ILE A 296 1.09 -12.82 -2.09
CA ILE A 296 2.22 -11.90 -2.00
C ILE A 296 1.93 -10.65 -2.85
N GLN A 297 2.19 -9.46 -2.29
CA GLN A 297 2.15 -8.20 -3.02
C GLN A 297 3.50 -7.91 -3.70
N CYS A 298 4.59 -7.98 -2.93
CA CYS A 298 5.95 -7.83 -3.42
C CYS A 298 6.87 -8.90 -2.83
N VAL A 299 7.82 -9.38 -3.62
CA VAL A 299 9.02 -10.07 -3.13
C VAL A 299 10.16 -9.06 -3.16
N VAL A 300 10.95 -8.97 -2.08
CA VAL A 300 12.09 -8.05 -2.02
C VAL A 300 13.39 -8.73 -1.62
N SER A 301 14.49 -8.32 -2.26
CA SER A 301 15.82 -8.84 -1.97
C SER A 301 16.91 -7.82 -2.28
N ALA A 302 18.06 -7.94 -1.61
CA ALA A 302 19.21 -7.10 -1.88
C ALA A 302 19.75 -7.35 -3.30
N HIS A 303 20.13 -6.26 -3.98
CA HIS A 303 20.81 -6.27 -5.27
C HIS A 303 20.17 -7.15 -6.37
N GLY A 304 18.85 -7.36 -6.32
CA GLY A 304 18.15 -8.22 -7.27
C GLY A 304 18.57 -9.69 -7.21
N TRP A 305 19.00 -10.16 -6.03
CA TRP A 305 19.44 -11.54 -5.82
C TRP A 305 18.38 -12.57 -6.24
N PHE A 306 17.09 -12.26 -6.00
CA PHE A 306 15.97 -13.09 -6.44
C PHE A 306 15.28 -12.50 -7.68
N GLU A 307 14.88 -13.37 -8.62
CA GLU A 307 14.20 -12.95 -9.84
C GLU A 307 12.91 -12.14 -9.57
N ASN A 308 12.71 -11.05 -10.33
CA ASN A 308 11.55 -10.14 -10.24
C ASN A 308 11.32 -9.54 -8.84
N SER A 309 12.31 -9.61 -7.95
CA SER A 309 12.22 -8.96 -6.65
C SER A 309 12.48 -7.45 -6.77
N LEU A 310 11.83 -6.67 -5.91
CA LEU A 310 12.14 -5.25 -5.77
C LEU A 310 13.34 -5.06 -4.83
N PRO A 311 14.12 -3.98 -5.02
CA PRO A 311 15.13 -3.58 -4.05
C PRO A 311 14.49 -3.25 -2.70
N PHE A 312 15.23 -3.47 -1.61
CA PHE A 312 14.83 -2.99 -0.30
C PHE A 312 14.64 -1.47 -0.27
N GLY A 313 13.73 -1.01 0.59
CA GLY A 313 13.38 0.39 0.82
C GLY A 313 12.46 1.00 -0.24
N THR A 314 11.96 0.21 -1.19
CA THR A 314 11.17 0.73 -2.33
C THR A 314 9.71 0.28 -2.33
N THR A 315 9.31 -0.63 -1.43
CA THR A 315 7.98 -1.25 -1.50
C THR A 315 6.84 -0.24 -1.35
N GLN A 316 7.06 0.81 -0.57
CA GLN A 316 6.07 1.85 -0.25
C GLN A 316 6.04 3.00 -1.27
N ILE A 317 6.82 2.90 -2.34
CA ILE A 317 6.92 3.92 -3.39
C ILE A 317 6.52 3.27 -4.74
N PRO A 318 5.28 2.75 -4.87
CA PRO A 318 4.85 2.15 -6.12
C PRO A 318 4.78 3.18 -7.24
N MET A 319 5.20 2.77 -8.44
CA MET A 319 4.92 3.51 -9.65
C MET A 319 3.41 3.45 -9.96
N VAL A 320 2.94 4.35 -10.82
CA VAL A 320 1.52 4.43 -11.14
C VAL A 320 0.99 3.18 -11.90
N TRP A 321 1.87 2.37 -12.49
CA TRP A 321 1.53 1.09 -13.11
C TRP A 321 1.64 -0.12 -12.15
N ASP A 322 2.09 0.08 -10.90
CA ASP A 322 2.23 -1.00 -9.92
C ASP A 322 0.91 -1.27 -9.20
N TYR A 323 0.02 -2.01 -9.87
CA TYR A 323 -1.32 -2.29 -9.36
C TYR A 323 -1.32 -3.17 -8.10
N ALA A 324 -2.25 -2.86 -7.19
CA ALA A 324 -2.55 -3.74 -6.06
C ALA A 324 -3.01 -5.12 -6.57
N ASP A 325 -2.57 -6.17 -5.88
CA ASP A 325 -2.77 -7.58 -6.23
C ASP A 325 -2.22 -7.99 -7.62
N ASN A 326 -1.42 -7.13 -8.27
CA ASN A 326 -0.96 -7.29 -9.65
C ASN A 326 -2.12 -7.41 -10.67
N ILE A 327 -3.27 -6.80 -10.36
CA ILE A 327 -4.46 -6.80 -11.24
C ILE A 327 -4.59 -5.44 -11.92
N ASP A 328 -4.45 -5.43 -13.25
CA ASP A 328 -4.52 -4.21 -14.05
C ASP A 328 -5.91 -3.55 -13.98
N THR A 329 -5.94 -2.41 -13.30
CA THR A 329 -7.19 -1.68 -13.03
C THR A 329 -7.65 -0.88 -14.23
N LEU A 330 -6.73 -0.36 -15.06
CA LEU A 330 -7.12 0.33 -16.28
C LEU A 330 -7.59 -0.64 -17.35
N GLU A 331 -7.04 -1.84 -17.42
CA GLU A 331 -7.55 -2.91 -18.28
C GLU A 331 -8.98 -3.29 -17.89
N PHE A 332 -9.26 -3.47 -16.59
CA PHE A 332 -10.63 -3.70 -16.11
C PHE A 332 -11.57 -2.57 -16.53
N LEU A 333 -11.18 -1.31 -16.30
CA LEU A 333 -12.01 -0.14 -16.58
C LEU A 333 -12.28 0.05 -18.09
N GLN A 334 -11.26 -0.12 -18.93
CA GLN A 334 -11.40 0.02 -20.38
C GLN A 334 -12.39 -1.00 -20.98
N ASN A 335 -12.53 -2.17 -20.36
CA ASN A 335 -13.37 -3.26 -20.82
C ASN A 335 -14.81 -3.22 -20.26
N LEU A 336 -15.23 -2.14 -19.60
CA LEU A 336 -16.57 -1.97 -19.00
C LEU A 336 -17.71 -1.59 -19.96
#